data_AF-A0A954FQV6-F1
#
_entry.id   AF-A0A954FQV6-F1
#
_cell.length_a   1.000
_cell.length_b   1.000
_cell.length_c   1.000
_cell.angle_alpha   90.00
_cell.angle_beta   90.00
_cell.angle_gamma   90.00
#
_symmetry.space_group_name_H-M   'P 1'
#
loop_
_entity.id
_entity.type
_entity.pdbx_description
1 polymer ?
#
loop_
_entity_poly.entity_id
_entity_poly.type
_entity_poly.pdbx_seq_one_letter_code
_entity_poly.pdbx_strand_id
1 'polypeptide(L)'
;MAVASLIFWLALSANADEPEPVSHRIMMCEYSNAAHRLVEISPEGKLTWEHKFPSIAVCFRMTTEGHFVFADGGSPTGIQVIDRNHNVTFDYRAKCEQVLACDVLPNGNFLLAEQGPC
;
A
#
# COMPACT_ATOMS: atom_id res chain seq x y z
N MET A 1 -7.63 14.53 -76.14
CA MET A 1 -6.66 13.99 -75.17
C MET A 1 -6.46 15.05 -74.11
N ALA A 2 -7.05 14.88 -72.91
CA ALA A 2 -6.88 15.78 -71.78
C ALA A 2 -6.43 14.93 -70.59
N VAL A 3 -5.25 15.23 -70.05
CA VAL A 3 -4.70 14.52 -68.89
C VAL A 3 -5.13 15.29 -67.65
N ALA A 4 -6.04 14.71 -66.88
CA ALA A 4 -6.46 15.25 -65.59
C ALA A 4 -5.40 14.91 -64.54
N SER A 5 -4.73 15.94 -64.01
CA SER A 5 -3.75 15.78 -62.94
C SER A 5 -4.48 15.79 -61.59
N LEU A 6 -4.54 14.62 -60.94
CA LEU A 6 -5.12 14.46 -59.61
C LEU A 6 -4.04 14.77 -58.56
N ILE A 7 -4.19 15.85 -57.80
CA ILE A 7 -3.33 16.17 -56.66
C ILE A 7 -3.94 15.50 -55.42
N PHE A 8 -3.24 14.50 -54.89
CA PHE A 8 -3.63 13.81 -53.65
C PHE A 8 -3.08 14.61 -52.46
N TRP A 9 -3.97 15.19 -51.66
CA TRP A 9 -3.60 15.81 -50.39
C TRP A 9 -3.46 14.72 -49.33
N LEU A 10 -2.22 14.37 -48.95
CA LEU A 10 -1.99 13.61 -47.71
C LEU A 10 -2.19 14.55 -46.52
N ALA A 11 -3.30 14.39 -45.82
CA ALA A 11 -3.46 14.97 -44.49
C ALA A 11 -2.58 14.17 -43.51
N LEU A 12 -1.49 14.77 -43.02
CA LEU A 12 -0.81 14.28 -41.83
C LEU A 12 -1.74 14.54 -40.63
N SER A 13 -2.41 13.49 -40.16
CA SER A 13 -3.05 13.54 -38.85
C SER A 13 -1.96 13.51 -37.79
N ALA A 14 -1.71 14.65 -37.15
CA ALA A 14 -0.96 14.67 -35.91
C ALA A 14 -1.83 13.98 -34.85
N ASN A 15 -1.57 12.69 -34.60
CA ASN A 15 -2.06 12.06 -33.38
C ASN A 15 -1.35 12.78 -32.24
N ALA A 16 -2.07 13.62 -31.52
CA ALA A 16 -1.62 14.04 -30.20
C ALA A 16 -1.56 12.78 -29.35
N ASP A 17 -0.38 12.43 -28.83
CA ASP A 17 -0.25 11.32 -27.89
C ASP A 17 -1.17 11.59 -26.69
N GLU A 18 -2.07 10.65 -26.41
CA GLU A 18 -2.85 10.70 -25.19
C GLU A 18 -1.88 10.58 -23.99
N PRO A 19 -2.09 11.36 -22.91
CA PRO A 19 -1.23 11.27 -21.74
C PRO A 19 -1.31 9.86 -21.17
N GLU A 20 -0.16 9.25 -20.91
CA GLU A 20 -0.13 7.92 -20.33
C GLU A 20 -0.88 7.89 -18.98
N PRO A 21 -1.64 6.81 -18.70
CA PRO A 21 -2.33 6.67 -17.42
C PRO A 21 -1.35 6.76 -16.25
N VAL A 22 -1.73 7.52 -15.22
CA VAL A 22 -0.95 7.58 -13.98
C VAL A 22 -0.98 6.20 -13.31
N SER A 23 0.20 5.66 -13.01
CA SER A 23 0.35 4.39 -12.30
C SER A 23 1.19 4.58 -11.04
N HIS A 24 0.83 3.86 -9.97
CA HIS A 24 1.46 4.00 -8.65
C HIS A 24 1.78 2.63 -8.07
N ARG A 25 2.83 2.60 -7.24
CA ARG A 25 3.03 1.51 -6.28
C ARG A 25 2.03 1.69 -5.14
N ILE A 26 1.36 0.62 -4.76
CA ILE A 26 0.32 0.65 -3.72
C ILE A 26 0.69 -0.32 -2.61
N MET A 27 0.62 0.13 -1.36
CA MET A 27 0.64 -0.72 -0.18
C MET A 27 -0.79 -0.87 0.32
N MET A 28 -1.22 -2.11 0.58
CA MET A 28 -2.58 -2.41 1.03
C MET A 28 -2.55 -3.40 2.18
N CYS A 29 -3.52 -3.30 3.06
CA CYS A 29 -3.82 -4.36 4.02
C CYS A 29 -4.99 -5.19 3.45
N GLU A 30 -4.73 -6.46 3.17
CA GLU A 30 -5.75 -7.41 2.76
C GLU A 30 -6.34 -8.10 3.98
N TYR A 31 -7.67 -8.06 4.08
CA TYR A 31 -8.48 -8.89 4.95
C TYR A 31 -9.35 -9.79 4.07
N SER A 32 -9.12 -11.10 4.14
CA SER A 32 -9.95 -12.08 3.45
C SER A 32 -10.05 -13.37 4.27
N ASN A 33 -10.95 -14.27 3.85
CA ASN A 33 -11.02 -15.63 4.43
C ASN A 33 -9.77 -16.46 4.10
N ALA A 34 -8.95 -16.04 3.14
CA ALA A 34 -7.76 -16.77 2.71
C ALA A 34 -6.49 -16.30 3.42
N ALA A 35 -6.37 -15.01 3.72
CA ALA A 35 -5.21 -14.45 4.41
C ALA A 35 -5.51 -13.09 5.07
N HIS A 36 -4.70 -12.79 6.09
CA HIS A 36 -4.50 -11.44 6.61
C HIS A 36 -3.05 -11.04 6.31
N ARG A 37 -2.87 -10.02 5.47
CA ARG A 37 -1.52 -9.63 5.01
C ARG A 37 -1.42 -8.17 4.61
N LEU A 38 -0.22 -7.62 4.75
CA LEU A 38 0.20 -6.44 4.02
C LEU A 38 0.71 -6.89 2.65
N VAL A 39 0.34 -6.18 1.59
CA VAL A 39 0.77 -6.45 0.22
C VAL A 39 1.26 -5.18 -0.46
N GLU A 40 2.35 -5.31 -1.19
CA GLU A 40 2.84 -4.28 -2.11
C GLU A 40 2.56 -4.69 -3.54
N ILE A 41 1.90 -3.81 -4.29
CA ILE A 41 1.56 -3.99 -5.69
C ILE A 41 2.34 -2.97 -6.53
N SER A 42 3.00 -3.44 -7.60
CA SER A 42 3.70 -2.59 -8.55
C SER A 42 2.74 -1.75 -9.39
N PRO A 43 3.24 -0.68 -10.07
CA PRO A 43 2.42 0.11 -10.99
C PRO A 43 1.76 -0.72 -12.11
N GLU A 44 2.36 -1.87 -12.48
CA GLU A 44 1.84 -2.82 -13.47
C GLU A 44 0.86 -3.85 -12.88
N GLY A 45 0.49 -3.71 -11.60
CA GLY A 45 -0.46 -4.60 -10.93
C GLY A 45 0.12 -5.91 -10.42
N LYS A 46 1.45 -6.03 -10.29
CA LYS A 46 2.10 -7.27 -9.83
C LYS A 46 2.36 -7.22 -8.32
N LEU A 47 2.09 -8.32 -7.62
CA LEU A 47 2.52 -8.50 -6.22
C LEU A 47 4.06 -8.51 -6.15
N THR A 48 4.65 -7.56 -5.44
CA THR A 48 6.12 -7.45 -5.29
C THR A 48 6.61 -7.80 -3.90
N TRP A 49 5.74 -7.76 -2.89
CA TRP A 49 6.08 -8.08 -1.51
C TRP A 49 4.80 -8.41 -0.72
N GLU A 50 4.90 -9.32 0.25
CA GLU A 50 3.81 -9.61 1.18
C GLU A 50 4.33 -9.90 2.59
N HIS A 51 3.55 -9.57 3.62
CA HIS A 51 3.79 -10.04 4.98
C HIS A 51 2.48 -10.50 5.61
N LYS A 52 2.45 -11.75 6.06
CA LYS A 52 1.27 -12.38 6.66
C LYS A 52 1.29 -12.22 8.17
N PHE A 53 0.12 -12.04 8.76
CA PHE A 53 -0.08 -11.97 10.20
C PHE A 53 -1.30 -12.81 10.61
N PRO A 54 -1.39 -13.21 11.89
CA PRO A 54 -2.37 -14.21 12.32
C PRO A 54 -3.81 -13.69 12.37
N SER A 55 -4.04 -12.38 12.34
CA SER A 55 -5.35 -11.75 12.51
C SER A 55 -5.41 -10.42 11.77
N ILE A 56 -6.60 -9.87 11.54
CA ILE A 56 -6.80 -8.60 10.84
C ILE A 56 -5.89 -7.48 11.40
N ALA A 57 -5.33 -6.68 10.49
CA ALA A 57 -4.74 -5.39 10.85
C ALA A 57 -5.67 -4.26 10.38
N VAL A 58 -6.10 -3.42 11.31
CA VAL A 58 -7.09 -2.35 11.03
C VAL A 58 -6.44 -1.08 10.52
N CYS A 59 -5.16 -0.87 10.81
CA CYS A 59 -4.40 0.28 10.37
C CYS A 59 -2.92 -0.08 10.18
N PHE A 60 -2.27 0.63 9.26
CA PHE A 60 -0.83 0.57 9.10
C PHE A 60 -0.26 1.93 8.65
N ARG A 61 1.06 2.07 8.81
CA ARG A 61 1.89 3.16 8.31
C ARG A 61 3.21 2.61 7.79
N MET A 62 3.78 3.31 6.82
CA MET A 62 5.17 3.12 6.42
C MET A 62 6.03 4.18 7.10
N THR A 63 7.17 3.79 7.63
CA THR A 63 8.18 4.75 8.10
C THR A 63 8.95 5.31 6.91
N THR A 64 9.65 6.43 7.10
CA THR A 64 10.56 7.00 6.08
C THR A 64 11.74 6.08 5.75
N GLU A 65 12.07 5.15 6.63
CA GLU A 65 13.11 4.13 6.45
C GLU A 65 12.60 2.90 5.68
N GLY A 66 11.30 2.85 5.37
CA GLY A 66 10.69 1.74 4.64
C GLY A 66 10.30 0.54 5.51
N HIS A 67 10.27 0.72 6.85
CA HIS A 67 9.63 -0.22 7.77
C HIS A 67 8.12 -0.04 7.77
N PHE A 68 7.43 -1.01 8.35
CA PHE A 68 5.98 -1.03 8.45
C PHE A 68 5.56 -1.09 9.90
N VAL A 69 4.72 -0.14 10.32
CA VAL A 69 4.04 -0.17 11.60
C VAL A 69 2.60 -0.57 11.34
N PHE A 70 2.11 -1.60 12.01
CA PHE A 70 0.72 -2.03 11.86
C PHE A 70 0.15 -2.48 13.19
N ALA A 71 -1.14 -2.19 13.40
CA ALA A 71 -1.87 -2.70 14.54
C ALA A 71 -2.30 -4.13 14.25
N ASP A 72 -1.67 -5.10 14.89
CA ASP A 72 -2.09 -6.50 14.72
C ASP A 72 -3.27 -6.81 15.64
N GLY A 73 -4.31 -7.40 15.06
CA GLY A 73 -5.53 -7.81 15.77
C GLY A 73 -5.38 -9.14 16.50
N GLY A 74 -4.17 -9.51 16.93
CA GLY A 74 -3.93 -10.72 17.72
C GLY A 74 -4.58 -10.65 19.11
N SER A 75 -4.40 -11.70 19.90
CA SER A 75 -4.77 -11.74 21.32
C SER A 75 -3.56 -12.20 22.14
N PRO A 76 -2.79 -11.29 22.76
CA PRO A 76 -3.07 -9.84 22.89
C PRO A 76 -2.84 -9.06 21.59
N THR A 77 -3.66 -8.02 21.37
CA THR A 77 -3.49 -7.06 20.27
C THR A 77 -2.32 -6.12 20.57
N GLY A 78 -1.88 -5.36 19.58
CA GLY A 78 -0.76 -4.45 19.75
C GLY A 78 -0.35 -3.78 18.46
N ILE A 79 0.88 -3.26 18.44
CA ILE A 79 1.54 -2.86 17.19
C ILE A 79 2.85 -3.62 17.05
N GLN A 80 3.17 -3.96 15.81
CA GLN A 80 4.50 -4.43 15.42
C GLN A 80 5.11 -3.46 14.43
N VAL A 81 6.43 -3.34 14.50
CA VAL A 81 7.24 -2.71 13.46
C VAL A 81 8.07 -3.79 12.79
N ILE A 82 7.93 -3.94 11.48
CA ILE A 82 8.69 -4.91 10.69
C ILE A 82 9.54 -4.21 9.63
N ASP A 83 10.70 -4.80 9.34
CA ASP A 83 11.50 -4.40 8.19
C ASP A 83 11.05 -5.12 6.90
N ARG A 84 11.73 -4.81 5.78
CA ARG A 84 11.47 -5.41 4.47
C ARG A 84 11.80 -6.90 4.39
N ASN A 85 12.62 -7.40 5.31
CA ASN A 85 13.00 -8.81 5.44
C ASN A 85 12.08 -9.55 6.42
N HIS A 86 10.99 -8.91 6.87
CA HIS A 86 10.02 -9.46 7.82
C HIS A 86 10.54 -9.61 9.25
N ASN A 87 11.66 -8.99 9.60
CA ASN A 87 12.15 -8.99 10.98
C ASN A 87 11.29 -8.02 11.81
N VAL A 88 10.82 -8.48 12.96
CA VAL A 88 10.19 -7.62 13.96
C VAL A 88 11.28 -6.81 14.65
N THR A 89 11.22 -5.49 14.50
CA THR A 89 12.19 -4.53 15.08
C THR A 89 11.64 -3.82 16.32
N PHE A 90 10.33 -3.83 16.50
CA PHE A 90 9.66 -3.36 17.71
C PHE A 90 8.32 -4.09 17.88
N ASP A 91 7.94 -4.34 19.12
CA ASP A 91 6.71 -5.01 19.49
C ASP A 91 6.14 -4.39 20.77
N TYR A 92 4.90 -3.94 20.70
CA TYR A 92 4.11 -3.48 21.85
C TYR A 92 2.81 -4.27 21.92
N ARG A 93 2.47 -4.77 23.11
CA ARG A 93 1.23 -5.52 23.37
C ARG A 93 0.33 -4.76 24.33
N ALA A 94 -0.88 -4.46 23.87
CA ALA A 94 -1.90 -3.77 24.63
C ALA A 94 -2.70 -4.75 25.52
N LYS A 95 -3.45 -4.19 26.47
CA LYS A 95 -4.40 -4.94 27.31
C LYS A 95 -5.85 -4.81 26.86
N CYS A 96 -6.13 -3.87 25.96
CA CYS A 96 -7.44 -3.69 25.35
C CYS A 96 -7.79 -4.84 24.39
N GLU A 97 -9.04 -4.87 23.93
CA GLU A 97 -9.47 -5.81 22.88
C GLU A 97 -8.81 -5.53 21.53
N GLN A 98 -8.67 -4.24 21.15
CA GLN A 98 -8.17 -3.84 19.83
C GLN A 98 -7.39 -2.52 19.88
N VAL A 99 -6.29 -2.44 19.12
CA VAL A 99 -5.68 -1.17 18.71
C VAL A 99 -6.32 -0.76 17.38
N LEU A 100 -6.97 0.40 17.36
CA LEU A 100 -7.78 0.85 16.22
C LEU A 100 -7.07 1.84 15.28
N ALA A 101 -6.03 2.49 15.78
CA ALA A 101 -5.20 3.39 14.99
C ALA A 101 -3.76 3.37 15.48
N CYS A 102 -2.82 3.57 14.55
CA CYS A 102 -1.43 3.84 14.85
C CYS A 102 -0.89 4.91 13.90
N ASP A 103 0.05 5.72 14.39
CA ASP A 103 0.82 6.63 13.55
C ASP A 103 2.29 6.70 13.96
N VAL A 104 3.14 7.10 13.00
CA VAL A 104 4.57 7.34 13.22
C VAL A 104 4.78 8.84 13.34
N LEU A 105 5.26 9.28 14.50
CA LEU A 105 5.46 10.70 14.79
C LEU A 105 6.83 11.17 14.27
N PRO A 106 7.01 12.47 13.94
CA PRO A 106 8.29 12.99 13.41
C PRO A 106 9.51 12.79 14.31
N ASN A 107 9.32 12.54 15.60
CA ASN A 107 10.39 12.26 16.57
C ASN A 107 10.73 10.76 16.68
N GLY A 108 10.16 9.90 15.83
CA GLY A 108 10.40 8.45 15.84
C GLY A 108 9.55 7.67 16.85
N ASN A 109 8.71 8.33 17.64
CA ASN A 109 7.76 7.64 18.53
C ASN A 109 6.49 7.19 17.77
N PHE A 110 5.71 6.33 18.40
CA PHE A 110 4.42 5.88 17.88
C PHE A 110 3.26 6.48 18.67
N LEU A 111 2.22 6.92 17.95
CA LEU A 111 0.90 7.20 18.51
C LEU A 111 0.04 5.94 18.35
N LEU A 112 -0.73 5.58 19.38
CA LEU A 112 -1.67 4.46 19.35
C LEU A 112 -3.03 4.90 19.90
N ALA A 113 -4.11 4.33 19.35
CA ALA A 113 -5.46 4.45 19.90
C ALA A 113 -5.98 3.06 20.29
N GLU A 114 -6.12 2.82 21.59
CA GLU A 114 -6.67 1.59 22.16
C GLU A 114 -8.20 1.68 22.32
N GLN A 115 -8.90 0.59 22.03
CA GLN A 115 -10.32 0.45 22.32
C GLN A 115 -10.54 0.38 23.83
N GLY A 116 -11.33 1.29 24.39
CA GLY A 116 -11.68 1.28 25.81
C GLY A 116 -12.93 0.45 26.13
N PRO A 117 -13.09 0.04 27.41
CA PRO A 117 -12.09 0.11 28.49
C PRO A 117 -11.02 -0.98 28.36
N CYS A 118 -9.79 -0.66 28.75
CA CYS A 118 -8.62 -1.56 28.75
C CYS A 118 -8.29 -2.09 30.16
#